data_AF-A0A838TZ18-F1
#
_entry.id   AF-A0A838TZ18-F1
#
_cell.length_a   1.000
_cell.length_b   1.000
_cell.length_c   1.000
_cell.angle_alpha   90.00
_cell.angle_beta   90.00
_cell.angle_gamma   90.00
#
_symmetry.space_group_name_H-M   'P 1'
#
loop_
_entity.id
_entity.type
_entity.pdbx_description
1 polymer ?
#
loop_
_entity_poly.entity_id
_entity_poly.type
_entity_poly.pdbx_seq_one_letter_code
_entity_poly.pdbx_strand_id
1 'polypeptide(L)'
;MYNNIDNKNNKNYFIKTGFTKLLKPFEESMKDIEKISKSFGLAIRIHSDIIRKYQSDTIEPQINHSLRVALILSDEIKMNDPDLVCSALLHDIFI
;
A
#
# COMPACT_ATOMS: atom_id res chain seq x y z
N MET A 1 -26.33 -0.97 15.19
CA MET A 1 -25.19 -1.88 14.95
C MET A 1 -24.88 -1.94 13.44
N TYR A 2 -24.59 -0.79 12.81
CA TYR A 2 -24.49 -0.64 11.34
C TYR A 2 -23.20 0.06 10.84
N ASN A 3 -22.27 0.45 11.72
CA ASN A 3 -21.12 1.31 11.33
C ASN A 3 -19.83 0.55 10.97
N ASN A 4 -19.82 -0.79 10.99
CA ASN A 4 -18.59 -1.57 10.78
C ASN A 4 -18.40 -2.10 9.35
N ILE A 5 -19.45 -2.16 8.53
CA ILE A 5 -19.37 -2.72 7.17
C ILE A 5 -18.85 -1.66 6.18
N ASP A 6 -19.38 -0.43 6.26
CA ASP A 6 -18.98 0.67 5.38
C ASP A 6 -17.51 1.08 5.54
N ASN A 7 -17.00 1.01 6.77
CA ASN A 7 -15.60 1.35 7.07
C ASN A 7 -14.62 0.28 6.55
N LYS A 8 -15.04 -0.99 6.49
CA LYS A 8 -14.25 -2.09 5.91
C LYS A 8 -14.21 -2.02 4.38
N ASN A 9 -15.34 -1.66 3.78
CA ASN A 9 -15.45 -1.47 2.33
C ASN A 9 -14.59 -0.30 1.83
N ASN A 10 -14.57 0.84 2.55
CA ASN A 10 -13.72 1.98 2.21
C ASN A 10 -12.22 1.68 2.37
N LYS A 11 -11.82 0.94 3.42
CA LYS A 11 -10.42 0.53 3.63
C LYS A 11 -9.88 -0.29 2.45
N ASN A 12 -10.66 -1.25 1.96
CA ASN A 12 -10.27 -2.05 0.81
C ASN A 12 -10.26 -1.27 -0.51
N TYR A 13 -11.10 -0.23 -0.61
CA TYR A 13 -11.17 0.59 -1.82
C TYR A 13 -9.87 1.35 -2.08
N PHE A 14 -9.29 2.00 -1.06
CA PHE A 14 -8.02 2.72 -1.21
C PHE A 14 -6.87 1.77 -1.57
N ILE A 15 -6.76 0.64 -0.87
CA ILE A 15 -5.72 -0.36 -1.12
C ILE A 15 -5.81 -0.87 -2.56
N LYS A 16 -7.01 -1.22 -3.02
CA LYS A 16 -7.22 -1.75 -4.38
C LYS A 16 -6.93 -0.70 -5.45
N THR A 17 -7.50 0.49 -5.33
CA THR A 17 -7.35 1.56 -6.32
C THR A 17 -5.92 2.11 -6.35
N GLY A 18 -5.32 2.35 -5.19
CA GLY A 18 -3.95 2.80 -5.05
C GLY A 18 -2.95 1.79 -5.59
N PHE A 19 -3.13 0.50 -5.30
CA PHE A 19 -2.22 -0.52 -5.82
C PHE A 19 -2.31 -0.67 -7.35
N THR A 20 -3.53 -0.64 -7.92
CA THR A 20 -3.68 -0.63 -9.38
C THR A 20 -3.00 0.59 -10.01
N LYS A 21 -3.11 1.76 -9.37
CA LYS A 21 -2.44 2.98 -9.85
C LYS A 21 -0.91 2.86 -9.78
N LEU A 22 -0.39 2.28 -8.71
CA LEU A 22 1.04 2.05 -8.50
C LEU A 22 1.66 1.10 -9.54
N LEU A 23 0.90 0.12 -10.03
CA LEU A 23 1.37 -0.82 -11.04
C LEU A 23 1.41 -0.24 -12.46
N LYS A 24 0.61 0.80 -12.73
CA LYS A 24 0.45 1.37 -14.07
C LYS A 24 1.77 1.72 -14.78
N PRO A 25 2.77 2.33 -14.11
CA PRO A 25 4.05 2.65 -14.76
C PRO A 25 4.93 1.43 -15.06
N PHE A 26 4.61 0.25 -14.52
CA PHE A 26 5.38 -0.98 -14.65
C PHE A 26 4.71 -2.00 -15.56
N GLU A 27 3.60 -1.65 -16.23
CA GLU A 27 2.78 -2.55 -17.05
C GLU A 27 3.57 -3.25 -18.17
N GLU A 28 4.66 -2.64 -18.65
CA GLU A 28 5.51 -3.19 -19.70
C GLU A 28 6.45 -4.31 -19.20
N SER A 29 6.62 -4.48 -17.89
CA SER A 29 7.54 -5.44 -17.28
C SER A 29 6.83 -6.35 -16.28
N MET A 30 6.46 -7.55 -16.74
CA MET A 30 5.86 -8.58 -15.88
C MET A 30 6.72 -8.93 -14.66
N LYS A 31 8.04 -8.88 -14.82
CA LYS A 31 8.99 -9.13 -13.72
C LYS A 31 8.86 -8.07 -12.61
N ASP A 32 8.69 -6.81 -12.99
CA ASP A 32 8.58 -5.70 -12.04
C ASP A 32 7.21 -5.69 -11.36
N ILE A 33 6.15 -5.96 -12.12
CA ILE A 33 4.79 -6.16 -11.58
C ILE A 33 4.79 -7.30 -10.55
N GLU A 34 5.42 -8.43 -10.86
CA GLU A 34 5.50 -9.57 -9.95
C GLU A 34 6.26 -9.20 -8.67
N LYS A 35 7.39 -8.49 -8.81
CA LYS A 35 8.22 -8.05 -7.68
C LYS A 35 7.47 -7.08 -6.76
N ILE A 36 6.81 -6.08 -7.33
CA ILE A 36 6.00 -5.10 -6.59
C ILE A 36 4.81 -5.79 -5.91
N SER A 37 4.13 -6.70 -6.62
CA SER A 37 3.00 -7.46 -6.07
C SER A 37 3.39 -8.36 -4.90
N LYS A 38 4.54 -9.05 -4.99
CA LYS A 38 5.06 -9.86 -3.88
C LYS A 38 5.40 -9.00 -2.67
N SER A 39 6.05 -7.85 -2.89
CA SER A 39 6.40 -6.91 -1.82
C SER A 39 5.15 -6.35 -1.13
N PHE A 40 4.15 -5.96 -1.91
CA PHE A 40 2.87 -5.49 -1.40
C PHE A 40 2.11 -6.57 -0.61
N GLY A 41 2.07 -7.79 -1.13
CA GLY A 41 1.47 -8.93 -0.44
C GLY A 41 2.15 -9.24 0.88
N LEU A 42 3.48 -9.14 0.94
CA LEU A 42 4.25 -9.29 2.17
C LEU A 42 3.92 -8.17 3.17
N ALA A 43 3.91 -6.91 2.73
CA ALA A 43 3.57 -5.77 3.56
C ALA A 43 2.14 -5.87 4.13
N ILE A 44 1.15 -6.26 3.32
CA ILE A 44 -0.22 -6.54 3.78
C ILE A 44 -0.23 -7.62 4.86
N ARG A 45 0.51 -8.73 4.63
CA ARG A 45 0.52 -9.85 5.57
C ARG A 45 1.19 -9.50 6.89
N ILE A 46 2.24 -8.69 6.89
CA ILE A 46 2.92 -8.31 8.13
C ILE A 46 2.10 -7.26 8.88
N HIS A 47 1.46 -6.34 8.15
CA HIS A 47 0.61 -5.31 8.73
C HIS A 47 -0.83 -5.74 8.97
N SER A 48 -1.22 -6.99 8.66
CA SER A 48 -2.61 -7.47 8.84
C SER A 48 -3.04 -7.48 10.30
N ASP A 49 -2.08 -7.66 11.20
CA ASP A 49 -2.30 -7.73 12.64
C ASP A 49 -1.89 -6.42 13.35
N ILE A 50 -1.32 -5.46 12.62
CA ILE A 50 -0.82 -4.19 13.14
C ILE A 50 -1.79 -3.06 12.76
N ILE A 51 -2.50 -2.57 13.77
CA ILE A 51 -3.43 -1.45 13.65
C ILE A 51 -2.72 -0.15 14.07
N ARG A 52 -2.59 0.82 13.16
CA ARG A 52 -2.11 2.17 13.50
C ARG A 52 -3.26 2.95 14.14
N LYS A 53 -3.10 3.39 15.39
CA LYS A 53 -3.98 4.37 16.02
C LYS A 53 -3.52 5.76 15.60
N TYR A 54 -4.33 6.49 14.84
CA TYR A 54 -4.12 7.92 14.65
C TYR A 54 -4.63 8.69 15.88
N GLN A 55 -4.21 9.96 16.04
CA GLN A 55 -4.67 10.84 17.13
C GLN A 55 -6.18 11.15 17.06
N SER A 56 -6.81 10.90 15.90
CA SER A 56 -8.25 10.82 15.71
C SER A 56 -8.70 9.35 15.75
N ASP A 57 -9.92 9.06 16.20
CA ASP A 57 -10.55 7.71 16.31
C ASP A 57 -10.64 6.87 15.01
N THR A 58 -9.92 7.27 13.97
CA THR A 58 -9.74 6.57 12.69
C THR A 58 -8.62 5.53 12.82
N ILE A 59 -9.01 4.28 13.02
CA ILE A 59 -8.16 3.11 12.83
C ILE A 59 -7.99 2.89 11.31
N GLU A 60 -6.80 3.15 10.76
CA GLU A 60 -6.44 2.77 9.38
C GLU A 60 -5.42 1.63 9.37
N PRO A 61 -5.49 0.71 8.39
CA PRO A 61 -4.44 -0.30 8.18
C PRO A 61 -3.08 0.37 7.95
N GLN A 62 -2.02 -0.11 8.61
CA GLN A 62 -0.66 0.43 8.45
C GLN A 62 -0.20 0.42 6.98
N ILE A 63 -0.64 -0.57 6.19
CA ILE A 63 -0.33 -0.66 4.76
C ILE A 63 -0.77 0.56 3.93
N ASN A 64 -1.81 1.29 4.36
CA ASN A 64 -2.22 2.52 3.68
C ASN A 64 -1.09 3.56 3.67
N HIS A 65 -0.30 3.62 4.74
CA HIS A 65 0.83 4.53 4.83
C HIS A 65 1.90 4.16 3.81
N SER A 66 2.38 2.92 3.82
CA SER A 66 3.40 2.44 2.88
C SER A 66 2.95 2.58 1.42
N LEU A 67 1.66 2.33 1.14
CA LEU A 67 1.08 2.52 -0.19
C LEU A 67 1.07 4.00 -0.60
N ARG A 68 0.74 4.93 0.31
CA ARG A 68 0.81 6.38 0.03
C ARG A 68 2.24 6.81 -0.28
N VAL A 69 3.23 6.34 0.48
CA VAL A 69 4.65 6.66 0.23
C VAL A 69 5.08 6.16 -1.15
N ALA A 70 4.73 4.93 -1.50
CA ALA A 70 5.01 4.37 -2.83
C ALA A 70 4.33 5.17 -3.96
N LEU A 71 3.08 5.61 -3.75
CA LEU A 71 2.37 6.47 -4.70
C LEU A 71 3.01 7.85 -4.84
N ILE A 72 3.50 8.47 -3.78
CA ILE A 72 4.21 9.76 -3.87
C ILE A 72 5.47 9.60 -4.74
N LEU A 73 6.26 8.54 -4.51
CA LEU A 73 7.46 8.26 -5.30
C LEU A 73 7.12 8.06 -6.78
N SER A 74 6.07 7.29 -7.08
CA SER A 74 5.69 6.96 -8.45
C SER A 74 4.94 8.10 -9.16
N ASP A 75 3.93 8.70 -8.53
CA ASP A 75 3.05 9.69 -9.16
C ASP A 75 3.59 11.12 -9.11
N GLU A 76 4.17 11.54 -7.99
CA GLU A 76 4.58 12.93 -7.78
C GLU A 76 6.05 13.13 -8.16
N ILE A 77 6.92 12.25 -7.68
CA ILE A 77 8.37 12.33 -7.90
C ILE A 77 8.76 11.68 -9.25
N LYS A 78 7.87 10.87 -9.84
CA LYS A 78 8.09 10.15 -11.11
C LYS A 78 9.28 9.20 -11.08
N MET A 79 9.62 8.68 -9.90
CA MET A 79 10.65 7.64 -9.76
C MET A 79 10.01 6.27 -9.90
N ASN A 80 10.00 5.77 -11.13
CA ASN A 80 9.48 4.45 -11.48
C ASN A 80 10.58 3.38 -11.42
N ASP A 81 11.31 3.35 -10.31
CA ASP A 81 12.27 2.27 -10.03
C ASP A 81 11.57 1.19 -9.18
N PRO A 82 11.52 -0.06 -9.66
CA PRO A 82 10.77 -1.12 -8.97
C PRO A 82 11.36 -1.45 -7.60
N ASP A 83 12.67 -1.28 -7.40
CA ASP A 83 13.35 -1.59 -6.14
C ASP A 83 13.08 -0.50 -5.11
N LEU A 84 13.05 0.76 -5.54
CA LEU A 84 12.64 1.89 -4.73
C LEU A 84 11.16 1.78 -4.30
N VAL A 85 10.27 1.41 -5.23
CA VAL A 85 8.85 1.19 -4.91
C VAL A 85 8.69 0.02 -3.93
N CYS A 86 9.41 -1.08 -4.13
CA CYS A 86 9.40 -2.20 -3.18
C CYS A 86 9.92 -1.77 -1.81
N SER A 87 11.02 -1.01 -1.75
CA SER A 87 11.55 -0.47 -0.50
C SER A 87 10.53 0.41 0.21
N ALA A 88 9.84 1.29 -0.51
CA ALA A 88 8.79 2.15 0.03
C ALA A 88 7.58 1.35 0.57
N LEU A 89 7.22 0.24 -0.06
CA LEU A 89 6.16 -0.63 0.45
C LEU A 89 6.59 -1.37 1.73
N LEU A 90 7.88 -1.68 1.86
CA LEU A 90 8.44 -2.50 2.93
C LEU A 90 9.10 -1.69 4.07
N HIS A 91 9.26 -0.37 3.94
CA HIS A 91 10.12 0.42 4.83
C HIS A 91 9.72 0.39 6.32
N ASP A 92 8.44 0.20 6.60
CA ASP A 92 7.85 0.20 7.95
C ASP A 92 7.64 -1.23 8.53
N ILE A 93 8.22 -2.26 7.89
CA ILE A 93 7.99 -3.67 8.26
C ILE A 93 8.76 -4.14 9.49
N PHE A 94 9.90 -3.51 9.79
CA PHE A 94 10.71 -3.85 10.96
C PHE A 94 10.28 -2.98 12.14
N ILE A 95 9.31 -3.46 12.91
CA ILE A 95 8.94 -2.95 14.24
C ILE A 95 9.39 -3.94 15.30
#